data_AF-A0A392NH39-F1
#
_entry.id   AF-A0A392NH39-F1
#
_cell.length_a   1.000
_cell.length_b   1.000
_cell.length_c   1.000
_cell.angle_alpha   90.00
_cell.angle_beta   90.00
_cell.angle_gamma   90.00
#
_symmetry.space_group_name_H-M   'P 1'
#
loop_
_entity.id
_entity.type
_entity.pdbx_description
1 polymer ?
#
loop_
_entity_poly.entity_id
_entity_poly.type
_entity_poly.pdbx_seq_one_letter_code
_entity_poly.pdbx_strand_id
1 'polypeptide(L)'
;SYGGFCAVTYLSFAPQGLTQALLTGGIPPIGHGCTADSVYRACFEQIMHQNEKYYKRYPQDIKIVQELVNYLAEQEGGGVALPSGGILTPRGLQTLGLSGLGSGTGFESMHYMFERVWDPSLVPGSPKRISHYFLSSFENSITVDTNPLYALLHESIYCQVNVLFDCSCRVCIAVNQLF
;
A
#
# COMPACT_ATOMS: atom_id res chain seq x y z
N SER A 1 -2.98 -1.19 -14.44
CA SER A 1 -2.97 0.21 -14.02
C SER A 1 -4.17 0.95 -14.63
N TYR A 2 -4.37 2.22 -14.32
CA TYR A 2 -5.50 3.05 -14.77
C TYR A 2 -5.74 3.01 -16.29
N GLY A 3 -4.67 2.94 -17.10
CA GLY A 3 -4.77 2.92 -18.55
C GLY A 3 -5.64 1.79 -19.14
N GLY A 4 -5.71 0.62 -18.47
CA GLY A 4 -6.60 -0.45 -18.90
C GLY A 4 -8.08 -0.13 -18.71
N PHE A 5 -8.43 0.60 -17.64
CA PHE A 5 -9.78 1.12 -17.43
C PHE A 5 -10.16 2.14 -18.50
N CYS A 6 -9.23 3.03 -18.87
CA CYS A 6 -9.43 3.98 -19.97
C CYS A 6 -9.63 3.26 -21.31
N ALA A 7 -8.80 2.26 -21.60
CA ALA A 7 -8.88 1.50 -22.84
C ALA A 7 -10.22 0.76 -22.96
N VAL A 8 -10.65 0.06 -21.92
CA VAL A 8 -11.95 -0.65 -21.91
C VAL A 8 -13.12 0.34 -22.00
N THR A 9 -13.04 1.48 -21.30
CA THR A 9 -14.05 2.55 -21.41
C THR A 9 -14.15 3.08 -22.84
N TYR A 10 -13.02 3.35 -23.50
CA TYR A 10 -13.01 3.81 -24.89
C TYR A 10 -13.62 2.78 -25.83
N LEU A 11 -13.23 1.50 -25.69
CA LEU A 11 -13.80 0.40 -26.48
C LEU A 11 -15.32 0.23 -26.26
N SER A 12 -15.86 0.64 -25.11
CA SER A 12 -17.30 0.62 -24.84
C SER A 12 -18.05 1.74 -25.56
N PHE A 13 -17.49 2.96 -25.59
CA PHE A 13 -18.18 4.14 -26.16
C PHE A 13 -17.90 4.38 -27.65
N ALA A 14 -16.68 4.08 -28.11
CA ALA A 14 -16.23 4.40 -29.47
C ALA A 14 -15.27 3.33 -30.03
N PRO A 15 -15.65 2.04 -30.08
CA PRO A 15 -14.77 0.96 -30.53
C PRO A 15 -14.21 1.18 -31.94
N GLN A 16 -14.97 1.82 -32.82
CA GLN A 16 -14.55 2.15 -34.18
C GLN A 16 -13.36 3.13 -34.27
N GLY A 17 -13.04 3.83 -33.17
CA GLY A 17 -11.93 4.78 -33.12
C GLY A 17 -10.55 4.13 -32.95
N LEU A 18 -10.49 2.81 -32.70
CA LEU A 18 -9.25 2.08 -32.49
C LEU A 18 -9.17 0.86 -33.40
N THR A 19 -7.99 0.61 -33.97
CA THR A 19 -7.71 -0.66 -34.66
C THR A 19 -7.49 -1.79 -33.65
N GLN A 20 -6.80 -1.51 -32.53
CA GLN A 20 -6.51 -2.49 -31.48
C GLN A 20 -6.17 -1.79 -30.16
N ALA A 21 -6.43 -2.45 -29.03
CA ALA A 21 -5.93 -2.08 -27.70
C ALA A 21 -5.23 -3.27 -27.06
N LEU A 22 -4.03 -3.06 -26.51
CA LEU A 22 -3.26 -4.08 -25.79
C LEU A 22 -3.36 -3.81 -24.29
N LEU A 23 -4.00 -4.71 -23.56
CA LEU A 23 -4.18 -4.58 -22.12
C LEU A 23 -3.03 -5.29 -21.39
N THR A 24 -2.16 -4.50 -20.76
CA THR A 24 -1.01 -5.00 -19.98
C THR A 24 -1.17 -4.81 -18.48
N GLY A 25 -2.32 -4.28 -18.03
CA GLY A 25 -2.71 -4.30 -16.63
C GLY A 25 -3.92 -3.44 -16.33
N GLY A 26 -4.58 -3.71 -15.21
CA GLY A 26 -5.81 -3.03 -14.79
C GLY A 26 -6.99 -3.39 -15.70
N ILE A 27 -7.84 -4.27 -15.22
CA ILE A 27 -9.06 -4.66 -15.92
C ILE A 27 -10.22 -4.23 -15.03
N PRO A 28 -11.22 -3.48 -15.55
CA PRO A 28 -12.36 -3.10 -14.75
C PRO A 28 -13.15 -4.34 -14.31
N PRO A 29 -13.70 -4.35 -13.08
CA PRO A 29 -14.58 -5.43 -12.65
C PRO A 29 -15.84 -5.46 -13.52
N ILE A 30 -16.22 -6.67 -13.98
CA ILE A 30 -17.39 -6.90 -14.83
C ILE A 30 -18.36 -7.80 -14.07
N GLY A 31 -19.62 -7.36 -13.90
CA GLY A 31 -20.67 -8.13 -13.24
C GLY A 31 -21.54 -7.28 -12.31
N HIS A 32 -22.83 -7.62 -12.20
CA HIS A 32 -23.75 -6.96 -11.28
C HIS A 32 -23.32 -7.18 -9.83
N GLY A 33 -23.28 -6.10 -9.04
CA GLY A 33 -22.90 -6.15 -7.63
C GLY A 33 -21.39 -6.18 -7.35
N CYS A 34 -20.54 -5.99 -8.37
CA CYS A 34 -19.11 -5.81 -8.15
C CYS A 34 -18.86 -4.44 -7.48
N THR A 35 -18.49 -4.47 -6.20
CA THR A 35 -18.13 -3.29 -5.40
C THR A 35 -16.60 -3.14 -5.31
N ALA A 36 -16.10 -1.96 -4.94
CA ALA A 36 -14.69 -1.78 -4.62
C ALA A 36 -14.20 -2.81 -3.57
N ASP A 37 -15.03 -3.09 -2.58
CA ASP A 37 -14.78 -4.11 -1.56
C ASP A 37 -14.60 -5.53 -2.15
N SER A 38 -15.41 -5.93 -3.14
CA SER A 38 -15.23 -7.21 -3.83
C SER A 38 -13.88 -7.30 -4.56
N VAL A 39 -13.42 -6.18 -5.15
CA VAL A 39 -12.12 -6.10 -5.82
C VAL A 39 -11.00 -6.26 -4.81
N TYR A 40 -11.06 -5.56 -3.67
CA TYR A 40 -10.04 -5.70 -2.62
C TYR A 40 -9.99 -7.10 -2.03
N ARG A 41 -11.15 -7.74 -1.77
CA ARG A 41 -11.18 -9.12 -1.28
C ARG A 41 -10.52 -10.10 -2.24
N ALA A 42 -10.74 -9.94 -3.55
CA ALA A 42 -10.09 -10.76 -4.56
C ALA A 42 -8.55 -10.60 -4.57
N CYS A 43 -8.03 -9.46 -4.11
CA CYS A 43 -6.59 -9.23 -3.99
C CYS A 43 -5.97 -9.85 -2.73
N PHE A 44 -6.75 -10.21 -1.71
CA PHE A 44 -6.20 -10.66 -0.42
C PHE A 44 -5.33 -11.91 -0.55
N GLU A 45 -5.78 -12.93 -1.29
CA GLU A 45 -5.01 -14.15 -1.49
C GLU A 45 -3.64 -13.88 -2.15
N GLN A 46 -3.61 -12.98 -3.14
CA GLN A 46 -2.38 -12.60 -3.82
C GLN A 46 -1.45 -11.81 -2.90
N ILE A 47 -2.01 -10.91 -2.08
CA ILE A 47 -1.24 -10.14 -1.09
C ILE A 47 -0.63 -11.08 -0.04
N MET A 48 -1.39 -12.06 0.46
CA MET A 48 -0.87 -13.07 1.38
C MET A 48 0.30 -13.84 0.75
N HIS A 49 0.15 -14.26 -0.51
CA HIS A 49 1.21 -14.96 -1.23
C HIS A 49 2.48 -14.10 -1.42
N GLN A 50 2.34 -12.79 -1.68
CA GLN A 50 3.50 -11.91 -1.75
C GLN A 50 4.16 -11.69 -0.39
N ASN A 51 3.38 -11.61 0.69
CA ASN A 51 3.91 -11.55 2.05
C ASN A 51 4.71 -12.82 2.41
N GLU A 52 4.17 -14.00 2.10
CA GLU A 52 4.89 -15.26 2.31
C GLU A 52 6.21 -15.30 1.54
N LYS A 53 6.21 -14.86 0.27
CA LYS A 53 7.44 -14.76 -0.52
C LYS A 53 8.44 -13.78 0.09
N TYR A 54 7.97 -12.63 0.55
CA TYR A 54 8.78 -11.61 1.17
C TYR A 54 9.48 -12.16 2.42
N TYR A 55 8.73 -12.70 3.37
CA TYR A 55 9.28 -13.22 4.61
C TYR A 55 10.08 -14.51 4.43
N LYS A 56 9.77 -15.33 3.41
CA LYS A 56 10.64 -16.46 3.03
C LYS A 56 12.01 -15.98 2.55
N ARG A 57 12.08 -14.83 1.89
CA ARG A 57 13.33 -14.23 1.41
C ARG A 57 14.09 -13.48 2.50
N TYR A 58 13.38 -12.77 3.38
CA TYR A 58 13.95 -11.98 4.48
C TYR A 58 13.33 -12.38 5.83
N PRO A 59 13.61 -13.58 6.35
CA PRO A 59 13.01 -14.07 7.61
C PRO A 59 13.36 -13.21 8.83
N GLN A 60 14.49 -12.50 8.80
CA GLN A 60 14.91 -11.55 9.83
C GLN A 60 13.94 -10.38 10.00
N ASP A 61 13.24 -9.98 8.93
CA ASP A 61 12.36 -8.82 8.95
C ASP A 61 11.10 -9.09 9.76
N ILE A 62 10.67 -10.35 9.91
CA ILE A 62 9.49 -10.72 10.71
C ILE A 62 9.59 -10.12 12.12
N LYS A 63 10.75 -10.32 12.78
CA LYS A 63 10.96 -9.83 14.15
C LYS A 63 11.04 -8.30 14.19
N ILE A 64 11.73 -7.69 13.23
CA ILE A 64 11.88 -6.23 13.14
C ILE A 64 10.51 -5.58 12.99
N VAL A 65 9.69 -6.11 12.08
CA VAL A 65 8.36 -5.61 11.77
C VAL A 65 7.41 -5.79 12.96
N GLN A 66 7.41 -6.96 13.62
CA GLN A 66 6.62 -7.19 14.83
C GLN A 66 7.00 -6.22 15.95
N GLU A 67 8.30 -6.03 16.20
CA GLU A 67 8.77 -5.06 17.18
C GLU A 67 8.36 -3.63 16.83
N LEU A 68 8.43 -3.26 15.56
CA LEU A 68 8.04 -1.94 15.08
C LEU A 68 6.53 -1.70 15.26
N VAL A 69 5.68 -2.66 14.88
CA VAL A 69 4.22 -2.58 15.04
C VAL A 69 3.85 -2.40 16.51
N ASN A 70 4.44 -3.20 17.39
CA ASN A 70 4.20 -3.09 18.84
C ASN A 70 4.67 -1.73 19.36
N TYR A 71 5.88 -1.30 18.98
CA TYR A 71 6.42 0.00 19.38
C TYR A 71 5.50 1.16 18.96
N LEU A 72 4.98 1.14 17.72
CA LEU A 72 4.05 2.15 17.21
C LEU A 72 2.71 2.14 17.95
N ALA A 73 2.20 0.94 18.30
CA ALA A 73 0.94 0.78 19.04
C ALA A 73 1.04 1.24 20.50
N GLU A 74 2.22 1.11 21.09
CA GLU A 74 2.51 1.52 22.48
C GLU A 74 2.75 3.03 22.63
N GLN A 75 2.98 3.77 21.53
CA GLN A 75 3.18 5.22 21.61
C GLN A 75 1.92 5.95 22.05
N GLU A 76 2.11 6.95 22.91
CA GLU A 76 1.05 7.89 23.29
C GLU A 76 0.56 8.64 22.04
N GLY A 77 -0.73 8.54 21.72
CA GLY A 77 -1.31 9.07 20.48
C GLY A 77 -1.37 8.09 19.30
N GLY A 78 -0.94 6.83 19.49
CA GLY A 78 -1.14 5.74 18.53
C GLY A 78 -0.18 5.72 17.35
N GLY A 79 0.98 6.38 17.47
CA GLY A 79 2.02 6.39 16.44
C GLY A 79 3.18 7.34 16.73
N VAL A 80 4.09 7.47 15.76
CA VAL A 80 5.29 8.33 15.82
C VAL A 80 5.19 9.44 14.81
N ALA A 81 5.61 10.65 15.18
CA ALA A 81 5.65 11.78 14.26
C ALA A 81 6.61 11.52 13.08
N LEU A 82 6.12 11.79 11.88
CA LEU A 82 6.91 11.77 10.66
C LEU A 82 7.56 13.14 10.42
N PRO A 83 8.71 13.21 9.73
CA PRO A 83 9.43 14.46 9.46
C PRO A 83 8.58 15.58 8.84
N SER A 84 7.59 15.27 7.98
CA SER A 84 6.70 16.27 7.38
C SER A 84 5.52 16.69 8.27
N GLY A 85 5.38 16.11 9.47
CA GLY A 85 4.31 16.43 10.44
C GLY A 85 3.14 15.45 10.46
N GLY A 86 3.16 14.40 9.66
CA GLY A 86 2.21 13.28 9.76
C GLY A 86 2.46 12.37 10.98
N ILE A 87 1.61 11.36 11.18
CA ILE A 87 1.79 10.33 12.21
C ILE A 87 1.89 8.96 11.53
N LEU A 88 3.01 8.26 11.74
CA LEU A 88 3.14 6.85 11.41
C LEU A 88 2.45 6.01 12.47
N THR A 89 1.34 5.39 12.09
CA THR A 89 0.60 4.44 12.91
C THR A 89 0.86 3.00 12.46
N PRO A 90 0.51 1.97 13.26
CA PRO A 90 0.59 0.58 12.81
C PRO A 90 -0.17 0.31 11.49
N ARG A 91 -1.35 0.93 11.32
CA ARG A 91 -2.12 0.84 10.07
C ARG A 91 -1.44 1.59 8.94
N GLY A 92 -0.83 2.75 9.23
CA GLY A 92 -0.04 3.51 8.26
C GLY A 92 1.12 2.68 7.71
N LEU A 93 1.81 1.91 8.57
CA LEU A 93 2.90 1.03 8.15
C LEU A 93 2.48 0.01 7.08
N GLN A 94 1.23 -0.46 7.11
CA GLN A 94 0.70 -1.43 6.13
C GLN A 94 0.67 -0.88 4.71
N THR A 95 0.65 0.44 4.55
CA THR A 95 0.66 1.09 3.23
C THR A 95 1.95 0.81 2.44
N LEU A 96 3.04 0.42 3.10
CA LEU A 96 4.26 -0.07 2.44
C LEU A 96 3.97 -1.25 1.50
N GLY A 97 2.94 -2.05 1.77
CA GLY A 97 2.56 -3.14 0.87
C GLY A 97 2.17 -2.67 -0.54
N LEU A 98 1.63 -1.45 -0.66
CA LEU A 98 1.20 -0.88 -1.95
C LEU A 98 2.40 -0.66 -2.89
N SER A 99 3.50 -0.11 -2.38
CA SER A 99 4.71 0.17 -3.16
C SER A 99 5.71 -1.00 -3.15
N GLY A 100 5.68 -1.83 -2.10
CA GLY A 100 6.66 -2.89 -1.88
C GLY A 100 6.28 -4.27 -2.39
N LEU A 101 5.01 -4.71 -2.25
CA LEU A 101 4.63 -6.09 -2.60
C LEU A 101 4.21 -6.28 -4.06
N GLY A 102 3.88 -5.18 -4.76
CA GLY A 102 3.45 -5.18 -6.17
C GLY A 102 4.50 -4.70 -7.16
N SER A 103 5.71 -4.34 -6.71
CA SER A 103 6.77 -3.74 -7.53
C SER A 103 7.94 -4.71 -7.74
N GLY A 104 8.60 -4.63 -8.91
CA GLY A 104 9.70 -5.51 -9.28
C GLY A 104 10.91 -5.47 -8.35
N THR A 105 11.18 -4.33 -7.71
CA THR A 105 12.27 -4.15 -6.73
C THR A 105 11.74 -3.83 -5.33
N GLY A 106 10.45 -4.02 -5.10
CA GLY A 106 9.80 -3.54 -3.88
C GLY A 106 10.21 -4.32 -2.64
N PHE A 107 10.52 -5.62 -2.78
CA PHE A 107 11.00 -6.45 -1.69
C PHE A 107 12.35 -5.98 -1.16
N GLU A 108 13.32 -5.74 -2.06
CA GLU A 108 14.64 -5.22 -1.71
C GLU A 108 14.52 -3.84 -1.04
N SER A 109 13.69 -2.95 -1.58
CA SER A 109 13.47 -1.61 -1.01
C SER A 109 12.89 -1.66 0.41
N MET A 110 11.89 -2.52 0.66
CA MET A 110 11.34 -2.70 2.01
C MET A 110 12.39 -3.29 2.96
N HIS A 111 13.15 -4.28 2.50
CA HIS A 111 14.18 -4.91 3.31
C HIS A 111 15.24 -3.89 3.76
N TYR A 112 15.80 -3.11 2.83
CA TYR A 112 16.77 -2.05 3.15
C TYR A 112 16.21 -0.98 4.08
N MET A 113 14.91 -0.69 3.98
CA MET A 113 14.23 0.20 4.92
C MET A 113 14.18 -0.43 6.32
N PHE A 114 13.81 -1.71 6.44
CA PHE A 114 13.69 -2.40 7.72
C PHE A 114 15.02 -2.65 8.44
N GLU A 115 16.11 -2.84 7.70
CA GLU A 115 17.47 -2.96 8.27
C GLU A 115 17.86 -1.78 9.17
N ARG A 116 17.23 -0.61 8.97
CA ARG A 116 17.59 0.65 9.62
C ARG A 116 16.43 1.27 10.40
N VAL A 117 15.47 0.47 10.87
CA VAL A 117 14.33 0.97 11.68
C VAL A 117 14.81 1.63 12.95
N TRP A 118 15.81 1.06 13.63
CA TRP A 118 16.22 1.47 14.96
C TRP A 118 17.53 2.24 14.92
N ASP A 119 17.60 3.34 15.68
CA ASP A 119 18.88 4.00 15.91
C ASP A 119 19.82 3.08 16.72
N PRO A 120 21.13 3.05 16.41
CA PRO A 120 22.08 2.30 17.21
C PRO A 120 22.13 2.87 18.64
N SER A 121 22.09 2.00 19.65
CA SER A 121 22.26 2.42 21.04
C SER A 121 23.71 2.83 21.27
N LEU A 122 23.96 4.14 21.26
CA LEU A 122 25.27 4.73 21.52
C LEU A 122 25.63 4.74 23.01
N VAL A 123 24.62 4.70 23.89
CA VAL A 123 24.77 4.75 25.34
C VAL A 123 23.94 3.62 25.96
N PRO A 124 24.52 2.73 26.78
CA PRO A 124 23.77 1.70 27.49
C PRO A 124 22.62 2.30 28.31
N GLY A 125 21.40 1.77 28.12
CA GLY A 125 20.20 2.23 28.81
C GLY A 125 19.45 3.39 28.11
N SER A 126 19.94 3.89 26.97
CA SER A 126 19.17 4.83 26.14
C SER A 126 17.86 4.17 25.68
N PRO A 127 16.72 4.88 25.70
CA PRO A 127 15.48 4.33 25.17
C PRO A 127 15.64 4.03 23.68
N LYS A 128 15.06 2.90 23.25
CA LYS A 128 14.99 2.52 21.83
C LYS A 128 14.19 3.58 21.07
N ARG A 129 14.70 4.03 19.93
CA ARG A 129 14.06 5.05 19.09
C ARG A 129 14.09 4.63 17.63
N ILE A 130 13.02 4.99 16.91
CA ILE A 130 12.97 4.83 15.46
C ILE A 130 13.94 5.83 14.82
N SER A 131 14.72 5.38 13.86
CA SER A 131 15.69 6.20 13.16
C SER A 131 15.01 7.21 12.24
N HIS A 132 15.64 8.38 12.09
CA HIS A 132 15.20 9.38 11.11
C HIS A 132 15.26 8.84 9.67
N TYR A 133 16.24 7.96 9.39
CA TYR A 133 16.36 7.31 8.08
C TYR A 133 15.10 6.52 7.73
N PHE A 134 14.61 5.70 8.66
CA PHE A 134 13.42 4.90 8.44
C PHE A 134 12.18 5.78 8.23
N LEU A 135 11.96 6.78 9.09
CA LEU A 135 10.80 7.67 8.98
C LEU A 135 10.79 8.42 7.64
N SER A 136 11.93 8.98 7.23
CA SER A 136 12.05 9.68 5.96
C SER A 136 11.92 8.73 4.76
N SER A 137 12.46 7.51 4.85
CA SER A 137 12.32 6.50 3.79
C SER A 137 10.87 6.04 3.64
N PHE A 138 10.16 5.89 4.76
CA PHE A 138 8.73 5.57 4.78
C PHE A 138 7.91 6.68 4.11
N GLU A 139 8.11 7.95 4.47
CA GLU A 139 7.39 9.06 3.83
C GLU A 139 7.62 9.11 2.32
N ASN A 140 8.88 9.00 1.89
CA ASN A 140 9.23 9.04 0.47
C ASN A 140 8.67 7.84 -0.31
N SER A 141 8.30 6.75 0.36
CA SER A 141 7.66 5.59 -0.26
C SER A 141 6.16 5.80 -0.52
N ILE A 142 5.55 6.80 0.14
CA ILE A 142 4.14 7.16 -0.01
C ILE A 142 4.05 8.38 -0.92
N THR A 143 3.70 8.17 -2.18
CA THR A 143 3.68 9.24 -3.20
C THR A 143 2.33 9.98 -3.28
N VAL A 144 1.52 9.97 -2.23
CA VAL A 144 0.14 10.52 -2.25
C VAL A 144 0.14 12.05 -2.30
N ASP A 145 1.08 12.68 -1.59
CA ASP A 145 1.27 14.12 -1.54
C ASP A 145 1.59 14.74 -2.91
N THR A 146 2.39 14.04 -3.71
CA THR A 146 2.80 14.42 -5.06
C THR A 146 1.82 13.95 -6.13
N ASN A 147 0.91 13.03 -5.80
CA ASN A 147 -0.09 12.48 -6.72
C ASN A 147 -1.50 12.52 -6.08
N PRO A 148 -2.04 13.70 -5.75
CA PRO A 148 -3.31 13.81 -5.01
C PRO A 148 -4.50 13.24 -5.78
N LEU A 149 -4.48 13.33 -7.11
CA LEU A 149 -5.50 12.71 -7.97
C LEU A 149 -5.49 11.19 -7.88
N TYR A 150 -4.32 10.56 -7.68
CA TYR A 150 -4.24 9.12 -7.48
C TYR A 150 -4.99 8.75 -6.20
N ALA A 151 -4.74 9.43 -5.08
CA ALA A 151 -5.42 9.13 -3.83
C ALA A 151 -6.95 9.30 -3.90
N LEU A 152 -7.44 10.31 -4.61
CA LEU A 152 -8.87 10.57 -4.76
C LEU A 152 -9.56 9.61 -5.75
N LEU A 153 -8.89 9.27 -6.86
CA LEU A 153 -9.51 8.52 -7.96
C LEU A 153 -9.21 7.03 -7.92
N HIS A 154 -8.22 6.57 -7.16
CA HIS A 154 -7.77 5.17 -7.20
C HIS A 154 -8.88 4.17 -6.87
N GLU A 155 -9.80 4.50 -5.95
CA GLU A 155 -10.90 3.60 -5.59
C GLU A 155 -12.11 3.73 -6.51
N SER A 156 -12.36 4.95 -7.03
CA SER A 156 -13.57 5.23 -7.82
C SER A 156 -13.61 4.46 -9.13
N ILE A 157 -12.45 4.01 -9.63
CA ILE A 157 -12.36 3.16 -10.83
C ILE A 157 -13.02 1.79 -10.66
N TYR A 158 -13.22 1.33 -9.42
CA TYR A 158 -13.91 0.08 -9.12
C TYR A 158 -15.43 0.24 -8.92
N CYS A 159 -15.92 1.48 -8.86
CA CYS A 159 -17.33 1.77 -8.61
C CYS A 159 -18.13 1.74 -9.92
N GLN A 160 -19.17 0.91 -9.97
CA GLN A 160 -20.14 0.90 -11.07
C GLN A 160 -21.36 1.79 -10.76
N VAL A 161 -21.92 2.42 -11.79
CA VAL A 161 -22.89 3.54 -11.74
C VAL A 161 -24.21 3.24 -10.98
N ASN A 162 -24.52 1.98 -10.67
CA ASN A 162 -25.77 1.58 -10.00
C ASN A 162 -25.63 1.11 -8.54
N VAL A 163 -24.45 1.26 -7.94
CA VAL A 163 -24.26 0.96 -6.51
C VAL A 163 -24.15 2.30 -5.77
N LEU A 164 -25.05 2.53 -4.79
CA LEU A 164 -25.04 3.72 -3.93
C LEU A 164 -23.60 4.04 -3.47
N PHE A 165 -23.21 5.30 -3.62
CA PHE A 165 -21.90 5.85 -3.24
C PHE A 165 -21.61 5.58 -1.75
N ASP A 166 -20.97 4.46 -1.44
CA ASP A 166 -20.17 4.26 -0.23
C ASP A 166 -18.69 4.23 -0.62
N CYS A 167 -18.20 5.36 -1.15
CA CYS A 167 -16.77 5.61 -1.32
C CYS A 167 -16.16 6.03 0.02
N SER A 168 -16.23 5.15 1.02
CA SER A 168 -15.32 5.23 2.14
C SER A 168 -13.93 4.94 1.57
N CYS A 169 -13.00 5.92 1.55
CA CYS A 169 -11.60 5.74 1.13
C CYS A 169 -10.96 4.55 1.85
N ARG A 170 -11.12 3.33 1.32
CA ARG A 170 -10.57 2.08 1.87
C ARG A 170 -9.30 1.66 1.13
N VAL A 171 -8.75 2.56 0.31
CA VAL A 171 -7.45 2.42 -0.39
C VAL A 171 -6.33 1.95 0.55
N CYS A 172 -6.40 2.27 1.84
CA CYS A 172 -5.42 1.82 2.84
C CYS A 172 -5.75 0.48 3.54
N ILE A 173 -6.94 -0.11 3.32
CA ILE A 173 -7.42 -1.30 4.06
C ILE A 173 -7.11 -2.60 3.30
N ALA A 174 -6.65 -2.53 2.05
CA ALA A 174 -6.39 -3.75 1.28
C ALA A 174 -5.17 -4.57 1.75
N VAL A 175 -4.34 -4.02 2.64
CA VAL A 175 -3.17 -4.73 3.20
C VAL A 175 -3.44 -5.16 4.64
N ASN A 176 -4.67 -5.60 4.92
CA ASN A 176 -5.15 -5.94 6.27
C ASN A 176 -4.60 -7.26 6.85
N GLN A 177 -3.54 -7.84 6.26
CA GLN A 177 -2.90 -9.05 6.77
C GLN A 177 -1.37 -8.98 6.64
N LEU A 178 -0.79 -7.83 6.94
CA LEU A 178 0.66 -7.67 7.00
C LEU A 178 1.29 -8.09 8.32
N PHE A 179 0.49 -8.33 9.38
CA PHE A 179 0.95 -8.58 10.75
C PHE A 179 0.14 -9.67 11.44
#